data_AF-A0A934B5T3-F1
#
_entry.id   AF-A0A934B5T3-F1
#
_cell.length_a   1.000
_cell.length_b   1.000
_cell.length_c   1.000
_cell.angle_alpha   90.00
_cell.angle_beta   90.00
_cell.angle_gamma   90.00
#
_symmetry.space_group_name_H-M   'P 1'
#
loop_
_entity.id
_entity.type
_entity.pdbx_description
1 polymer ?
#
loop_
_entity_poly.entity_id
_entity_poly.type
_entity_poly.pdbx_seq_one_letter_code
_entity_poly.pdbx_strand_id
1 'polypeptide(L)'
;MSLHSIGIIAHRPSRPSRLNLAVYLGIGSLFITSCAGDIGTSDVRSGIKKVFSSADEQIFLGDTVENHYHPNIIMKRGEAYFEKEEYAEALVEYKHFLELHHNHILAPYAAFRIGEIHFKMAKTIDRDPEPMQKAITAFEQMRKEFPGSRYDIQALQKLEECHDWIAQMHLFVGQFYYRRGSYLAATHRFQQILKAYPDKPIAAETLYSLAKAYHEMGADDWARENLVVLVDKYPNSTASGAGKSLLEKIGGAQPNTLLAQKSESVPLSDAGPGMVRNSRPAVSPSSAPTVMGTLGIPPSLDSFSTSASTATTLGQGFTACRLGAWC
;
A
#
# COMPACT_ATOMS: atom_id res chain seq x y z
N MET A 1 14.52 46.39 -41.53
CA MET A 1 15.42 47.49 -41.11
C MET A 1 15.59 47.38 -39.60
N SER A 2 16.85 47.25 -39.18
CA SER A 2 17.48 47.29 -37.83
C SER A 2 16.74 46.68 -36.63
N LEU A 3 17.14 45.54 -36.04
CA LEU A 3 18.40 45.22 -35.30
C LEU A 3 18.83 46.32 -34.33
N HIS A 4 18.75 46.06 -33.02
CA HIS A 4 19.78 46.45 -32.06
C HIS A 4 20.00 45.32 -31.04
N SER A 5 21.25 44.92 -30.98
CA SER A 5 21.86 43.85 -30.21
C SER A 5 22.53 44.49 -28.99
N ILE A 6 22.31 43.96 -27.78
CA ILE A 6 23.15 44.28 -26.61
C ILE A 6 23.45 42.94 -25.93
N GLY A 7 24.68 42.48 -26.11
CA GLY A 7 25.25 41.36 -25.39
C GLY A 7 25.83 41.82 -24.05
N ILE A 8 25.71 40.96 -23.04
CA ILE A 8 26.55 41.01 -21.84
C ILE A 8 27.13 39.63 -21.58
N ILE A 9 28.43 39.66 -21.40
CA ILE A 9 29.43 38.60 -21.28
C ILE A 9 29.60 38.22 -19.80
N ALA A 10 30.17 37.02 -19.58
CA ALA A 10 30.81 36.51 -18.35
C ALA A 10 29.87 35.98 -17.23
N HIS A 11 30.22 34.95 -16.45
CA HIS A 11 31.47 34.21 -16.28
C HIS A 11 31.15 32.78 -15.82
N ARG A 12 31.82 31.78 -16.41
CA ARG A 12 31.74 30.36 -16.04
C ARG A 12 32.73 30.09 -14.89
N PRO A 13 32.34 29.50 -13.74
CA PRO A 13 33.32 29.11 -12.73
C PRO A 13 34.04 27.82 -13.15
N SER A 14 35.36 27.94 -13.29
CA SER A 14 36.32 26.88 -13.58
C SER A 14 36.55 25.98 -12.36
N ARG A 15 36.49 24.66 -12.55
CA ARG A 15 36.95 23.64 -11.59
C ARG A 15 38.45 23.81 -11.30
N PRO A 16 38.91 23.75 -10.04
CA PRO A 16 40.32 23.53 -9.77
C PRO A 16 40.65 22.03 -9.83
N SER A 17 41.60 21.75 -10.71
CA SER A 17 42.34 20.52 -10.90
C SER A 17 43.11 20.10 -9.64
N ARG A 18 43.04 18.79 -9.33
CA ARG A 18 43.96 18.11 -8.43
C ARG A 18 45.34 18.03 -9.10
N LEU A 19 46.40 18.52 -8.46
CA LEU A 19 47.72 17.91 -8.50
C LEU A 19 48.72 18.59 -7.55
N ASN A 20 49.71 17.77 -7.14
CA ASN A 20 50.99 18.06 -6.47
C ASN A 20 50.94 17.93 -4.94
N LEU A 21 51.87 17.24 -4.26
CA LEU A 21 53.20 16.77 -4.66
C LEU A 21 53.65 15.64 -3.73
N ALA A 22 54.62 14.88 -4.23
CA ALA A 22 55.20 13.65 -3.69
C ALA A 22 56.17 13.83 -2.50
N VAL A 23 56.98 12.77 -2.29
CA VAL A 23 58.21 12.60 -1.47
C VAL A 23 57.93 12.13 -0.02
N TYR A 24 58.32 10.94 0.46
CA TYR A 24 59.60 10.23 0.35
C TYR A 24 59.46 8.69 0.41
N LEU A 25 60.18 7.99 -0.49
CA LEU A 25 60.64 6.61 -0.31
C LEU A 25 61.88 6.63 0.60
N GLY A 26 61.90 5.79 1.64
CA GLY A 26 63.01 5.69 2.58
C GLY A 26 62.98 4.38 3.37
N ILE A 27 63.68 3.40 2.82
CA ILE A 27 63.99 2.05 3.30
C ILE A 27 64.25 1.95 4.81
N GLY A 28 63.67 0.93 5.45
CA GLY A 28 63.98 0.57 6.84
C GLY A 28 63.37 -0.77 7.24
N SER A 29 63.89 -1.86 6.67
CA SER A 29 63.66 -3.22 7.14
C SER A 29 64.18 -3.38 8.57
N LEU A 30 63.31 -3.27 9.56
CA LEU A 30 63.63 -3.66 10.93
C LEU A 30 63.33 -5.15 11.11
N PHE A 31 64.40 -5.93 11.16
CA PHE A 31 64.42 -7.30 11.67
C PHE A 31 63.83 -7.31 13.08
N ILE A 32 62.73 -8.05 13.27
CA ILE A 32 62.20 -8.35 14.60
C ILE A 32 63.05 -9.46 15.18
N THR A 33 64.02 -9.08 16.00
CA THR A 33 64.77 -10.01 16.85
C THR A 33 63.83 -10.50 17.94
N SER A 34 63.49 -11.78 17.85
CA SER A 34 62.81 -12.56 18.87
C SER A 34 63.62 -12.57 20.16
N CYS A 35 63.08 -11.95 21.22
CA CYS A 35 63.46 -12.25 22.59
C CYS A 35 62.26 -12.92 23.27
N ALA A 36 62.43 -14.19 23.62
CA ALA A 36 61.49 -14.97 24.39
C ALA A 36 61.37 -14.38 25.81
N GLY A 37 60.12 -14.13 26.24
CA GLY A 37 59.78 -13.80 27.61
C GLY A 37 58.51 -14.53 27.97
N ASP A 38 58.61 -15.48 28.90
CA ASP A 38 57.50 -16.29 29.39
C ASP A 38 56.44 -15.42 30.09
N ILE A 39 55.23 -15.34 29.52
CA ILE A 39 54.08 -14.74 30.19
C ILE A 39 53.22 -15.88 30.75
N GLY A 40 53.32 -16.06 32.07
CA GLY A 40 52.45 -16.93 32.84
C GLY A 40 50.98 -16.55 32.66
N THR A 41 50.18 -17.50 32.21
CA THR A 41 48.73 -17.40 32.06
C THR A 41 48.04 -17.45 33.42
N SER A 42 47.95 -16.32 34.13
CA SER A 42 47.00 -16.21 35.25
C SER A 42 46.39 -14.83 35.55
N ASP A 43 46.77 -13.73 34.88
CA ASP A 43 46.25 -12.39 35.25
C ASP A 43 45.54 -11.58 34.15
N VAL A 44 45.18 -12.18 33.02
CA VAL A 44 44.42 -11.47 31.96
C VAL A 44 42.94 -11.27 32.32
N ARG A 45 42.40 -12.01 33.30
CA ARG A 45 40.97 -11.91 33.67
C ARG A 45 40.66 -10.83 34.73
N SER A 46 41.65 -10.41 35.53
CA SER A 46 41.46 -9.42 36.60
C SER A 46 41.66 -7.98 36.12
N GLY A 47 42.59 -7.75 35.17
CA GLY A 47 42.83 -6.42 34.60
C GLY A 47 41.72 -5.92 33.67
N ILE A 48 41.05 -6.82 32.94
CA ILE A 48 40.00 -6.44 31.98
C ILE A 48 38.71 -5.96 32.68
N LYS A 49 38.42 -6.42 33.92
CA LYS A 49 37.25 -5.96 34.67
C LYS A 49 37.38 -4.56 35.26
N LYS A 50 38.61 -4.03 35.41
CA LYS A 50 38.84 -2.75 36.11
C LYS A 50 39.10 -1.57 35.16
N VAL A 51 39.45 -1.82 33.90
CA VAL A 51 39.80 -0.77 32.93
C VAL A 51 38.57 -0.22 32.18
N PHE A 52 37.48 -0.99 32.03
CA PHE A 52 36.28 -0.54 31.30
C PHE A 52 35.15 0.04 32.18
N SER A 53 35.35 0.15 33.51
CA SER A 53 34.26 0.51 34.44
C SER A 53 34.41 1.87 35.13
N SER A 54 35.53 2.59 34.98
CA SER A 54 35.77 3.79 35.82
C SER A 54 36.11 5.09 35.06
N ALA A 55 36.52 5.02 33.80
CA ALA A 55 36.84 6.21 33.00
C ALA A 55 35.68 6.66 32.10
N ASP A 56 34.91 5.71 31.54
CA ASP A 56 33.88 6.03 30.55
C ASP A 56 32.57 6.52 31.16
N GLU A 57 32.24 6.12 32.40
CA GLU A 57 31.04 6.59 33.11
C GLU A 57 31.11 8.08 33.42
N GLN A 58 32.31 8.65 33.56
CA GLN A 58 32.48 10.06 33.90
C GLN A 58 32.17 11.01 32.74
N ILE A 59 32.22 10.52 31.50
CA ILE A 59 31.89 11.29 30.29
C ILE A 59 30.39 11.61 30.24
N PHE A 60 29.55 10.79 30.88
CA PHE A 60 28.09 10.92 30.89
C PHE A 60 27.51 11.44 32.21
N LEU A 61 28.35 11.84 33.19
CA LEU A 61 27.90 12.30 34.52
C LEU A 61 27.05 13.59 34.50
N GLY A 62 27.11 14.39 33.43
CA GLY A 62 26.26 15.57 33.25
C GLY A 62 24.94 15.30 32.54
N ASP A 63 24.83 14.13 31.91
CA ASP A 63 23.68 13.71 31.12
C ASP A 63 22.89 12.71 31.97
N THR A 64 22.17 13.25 32.95
CA THR A 64 21.26 12.43 33.75
C THR A 64 20.29 11.72 32.81
N VAL A 65 20.00 10.44 33.08
CA VAL A 65 19.07 9.64 32.27
C VAL A 65 17.71 10.35 32.13
N GLU A 66 17.28 11.11 33.15
CA GLU A 66 16.09 11.97 33.10
C GLU A 66 16.12 13.04 32.00
N ASN A 67 17.30 13.58 31.66
CA ASN A 67 17.43 14.63 30.65
C ASN A 67 17.10 14.11 29.24
N HIS A 68 17.42 12.83 28.95
CA HIS A 68 17.15 12.19 27.66
C HIS A 68 15.66 11.94 27.41
N TYR A 69 14.88 11.78 28.48
CA TYR A 69 13.44 11.56 28.42
C TYR A 69 12.64 12.85 28.64
N HIS A 70 13.31 13.99 28.80
CA HIS A 70 12.61 15.26 28.94
C HIS A 70 11.82 15.56 27.64
N PRO A 71 10.52 15.92 27.73
CA PRO A 71 9.64 16.08 26.56
C PRO A 71 10.25 16.97 25.47
N ASN A 72 10.82 18.11 25.86
CA ASN A 72 11.45 19.05 24.93
C ASN A 72 12.68 18.48 24.20
N ILE A 73 13.44 17.59 24.83
CA ILE A 73 14.64 17.00 24.23
C ILE A 73 14.24 15.97 23.17
N ILE A 74 13.32 15.07 23.51
CA ILE A 74 12.76 14.09 22.55
C ILE A 74 12.14 14.84 21.36
N MET A 75 11.35 15.88 21.62
CA MET A 75 10.72 16.67 20.56
C MET A 75 11.75 17.33 19.64
N LYS A 76 12.78 17.96 20.19
CA LYS A 76 13.85 18.60 19.40
C LYS A 76 14.65 17.59 18.58
N ARG A 77 14.88 16.39 19.11
CA ARG A 77 15.56 15.32 18.39
C ARG A 77 14.71 14.82 17.21
N GLY A 78 13.42 14.60 17.42
CA GLY A 78 12.47 14.28 16.35
C GLY A 78 12.39 15.38 15.28
N GLU A 79 12.45 16.65 15.68
CA GLU A 79 12.50 17.79 14.75
C GLU A 79 13.78 17.75 13.91
N ALA A 80 14.94 17.58 14.55
CA ALA A 80 16.22 17.54 13.87
C ALA A 80 16.31 16.39 12.84
N TYR A 81 15.77 15.21 13.16
CA TYR A 81 15.69 14.11 12.19
C TYR A 81 14.74 14.42 11.03
N PHE A 82 13.59 15.03 11.30
CA PHE A 82 12.64 15.41 10.27
C PHE A 82 13.22 16.46 9.30
N GLU A 83 13.93 17.46 9.82
CA GLU A 83 14.59 18.49 9.02
C GLU A 83 15.71 17.92 8.13
N LYS A 84 16.38 16.85 8.60
CA LYS A 84 17.37 16.10 7.82
C LYS A 84 16.77 15.12 6.82
N GLU A 85 15.43 15.02 6.76
CA GLU A 85 14.71 14.03 5.96
C GLU A 85 14.99 12.57 6.38
N GLU A 86 15.53 12.36 7.59
CA GLU A 86 15.72 11.07 8.25
C GLU A 86 14.39 10.63 8.88
N TYR A 87 13.41 10.35 8.00
CA TYR A 87 12.02 10.14 8.38
C TYR A 87 11.79 8.91 9.26
N ALA A 88 12.60 7.86 9.09
CA ALA A 88 12.46 6.63 9.87
C ALA A 88 12.85 6.87 11.33
N GLU A 89 13.95 7.57 11.55
CA GLU A 89 14.47 7.99 12.86
C GLU A 89 13.51 8.99 13.53
N ALA A 90 13.06 9.99 12.77
CA ALA A 90 12.08 10.95 13.25
C ALA A 90 10.79 10.26 13.74
N LEU A 91 10.29 9.28 12.98
CA LEU A 91 9.08 8.54 13.32
C LEU A 91 9.20 7.82 14.67
N VAL A 92 10.36 7.22 14.94
CA VAL A 92 10.63 6.54 16.22
C VAL A 92 10.60 7.54 17.36
N GLU A 93 11.23 8.71 17.21
CA GLU A 93 11.25 9.73 18.25
C GLU A 93 9.87 10.32 18.56
N TYR A 94 9.06 10.63 17.54
CA TYR A 94 7.70 11.15 17.79
C TYR A 94 6.78 10.09 18.41
N LYS A 95 6.91 8.82 18.02
CA LYS A 95 6.17 7.73 18.68
C LYS A 95 6.59 7.58 20.13
N HIS A 96 7.90 7.61 20.39
CA HIS A 96 8.45 7.54 21.74
C HIS A 96 7.96 8.71 22.61
N PHE A 97 7.86 9.91 22.05
CA PHE A 97 7.26 11.07 22.72
C PHE A 97 5.81 10.79 23.14
N LEU A 98 4.98 10.24 22.25
CA LEU A 98 3.57 9.94 22.54
C LEU A 98 3.41 8.81 23.57
N GLU A 99 4.30 7.82 23.57
CA GLU A 99 4.32 6.73 24.54
C GLU A 99 4.60 7.23 25.97
N LEU A 100 5.58 8.13 26.11
CA LEU A 100 6.00 8.64 27.43
C LEU A 100 5.18 9.84 27.90
N HIS A 101 4.77 10.72 26.97
CA HIS A 101 4.26 12.07 27.27
C HIS A 101 2.94 12.37 26.57
N HIS A 102 2.00 11.42 26.58
CA HIS A 102 0.70 11.53 25.89
C HIS A 102 -0.13 12.77 26.27
N ASN A 103 -0.08 13.21 27.53
CA ASN A 103 -0.85 14.36 28.03
C ASN A 103 -0.12 15.71 27.89
N HIS A 104 1.07 15.73 27.28
CA HIS A 104 1.86 16.96 27.15
C HIS A 104 1.27 17.91 26.10
N ILE A 105 1.49 19.22 26.24
CA ILE A 105 1.01 20.24 25.29
C ILE A 105 1.50 20.03 23.84
N LEU A 106 2.60 19.30 23.67
CA LEU A 106 3.20 18.98 22.36
C LEU A 106 2.75 17.63 21.80
N ALA A 107 1.94 16.84 22.51
CA ALA A 107 1.46 15.55 22.01
C ALA A 107 0.66 15.67 20.70
N PRO A 108 -0.27 16.64 20.54
CA PRO A 108 -0.95 16.83 19.26
C PRO A 108 0.00 17.19 18.12
N TYR A 109 1.10 17.90 18.43
CA TYR A 109 2.13 18.23 17.44
C TYR A 109 2.90 16.97 17.01
N ALA A 110 3.35 16.15 17.96
CA ALA A 110 4.02 14.88 17.65
C ALA A 110 3.14 13.96 16.79
N ALA A 111 1.86 13.82 17.15
CA ALA A 111 0.90 13.02 16.39
C ALA A 111 0.68 13.54 14.96
N PHE A 112 0.62 14.86 14.78
CA PHE A 112 0.54 15.48 13.45
C PHE A 112 1.79 15.20 12.62
N ARG A 113 2.99 15.33 13.21
CA ARG A 113 4.28 15.06 12.55
C ARG A 113 4.42 13.62 12.09
N ILE A 114 3.88 12.65 12.83
CA ILE A 114 3.83 11.24 12.41
C ILE A 114 3.07 11.07 11.08
N GLY A 115 1.93 11.75 10.92
CA GLY A 115 1.17 11.75 9.66
C GLY A 115 1.96 12.41 8.52
N GLU A 116 2.60 13.56 8.78
CA GLU A 116 3.42 14.24 7.78
C GLU A 116 4.63 13.42 7.33
N ILE A 117 5.26 12.69 8.25
CA ILE A 117 6.34 11.76 7.92
C ILE A 117 5.86 10.71 6.92
N HIS A 118 4.76 10.02 7.22
CA HIS A 118 4.22 9.00 6.34
C HIS A 118 3.82 9.57 4.97
N PHE A 119 3.28 10.79 4.94
CA PHE A 119 2.98 11.51 3.71
C PHE A 119 4.25 11.77 2.88
N LYS A 120 5.33 12.25 3.52
CA LYS A 120 6.62 12.53 2.86
C LYS A 120 7.39 11.28 2.43
N MET A 121 7.14 10.14 3.07
CA MET A 121 7.71 8.86 2.65
C MET A 121 7.11 8.32 1.35
N ALA A 122 5.93 8.81 0.95
CA ALA A 122 5.34 8.47 -0.34
C ALA A 122 6.18 9.09 -1.48
N LYS A 123 6.66 8.23 -2.39
CA LYS A 123 7.57 8.66 -3.46
C LYS A 123 6.82 9.20 -4.67
N THR A 124 6.29 8.28 -5.48
CA THR A 124 5.64 8.58 -6.76
C THR A 124 4.39 7.73 -6.91
N ILE A 125 3.47 8.19 -7.75
CA ILE A 125 2.12 7.61 -7.92
C ILE A 125 2.18 6.16 -8.44
N ASP A 126 3.24 5.77 -9.12
CA ASP A 126 3.50 4.42 -9.63
C ASP A 126 4.03 3.44 -8.56
N ARG A 127 4.28 3.90 -7.32
CA ARG A 127 4.85 3.10 -6.23
C ARG A 127 3.77 2.65 -5.24
N ASP A 128 4.21 1.86 -4.26
CA ASP A 128 3.36 1.33 -3.20
C ASP A 128 2.62 2.45 -2.45
N PRO A 129 1.27 2.40 -2.36
CA PRO A 129 0.47 3.37 -1.61
C PRO A 129 0.50 3.16 -0.08
N GLU A 130 1.16 2.11 0.43
CA GLU A 130 1.21 1.82 1.89
C GLU A 130 1.60 3.04 2.75
N PRO A 131 2.63 3.87 2.41
CA PRO A 131 2.95 5.05 3.19
C PRO A 131 1.78 6.05 3.28
N MET A 132 1.02 6.21 2.19
CA MET A 132 -0.14 7.10 2.15
C MET A 132 -1.30 6.56 2.98
N GLN A 133 -1.52 5.25 2.98
CA GLN A 133 -2.51 4.63 3.87
C GLN A 133 -2.13 4.84 5.34
N LYS A 134 -0.84 4.69 5.68
CA LYS A 134 -0.32 4.98 7.03
C LYS A 134 -0.51 6.45 7.40
N ALA A 135 -0.30 7.38 6.46
CA ALA A 135 -0.53 8.81 6.68
C ALA A 135 -2.01 9.10 7.02
N ILE A 136 -2.96 8.53 6.26
CA ILE A 136 -4.40 8.64 6.53
C ILE A 136 -4.71 8.15 7.94
N THR A 137 -4.26 6.93 8.28
CA THR A 137 -4.53 6.36 9.61
C THR A 137 -3.93 7.21 10.75
N ALA A 138 -2.74 7.78 10.55
CA ALA A 138 -2.10 8.63 11.53
C ALA A 138 -2.85 9.96 11.74
N PHE A 139 -3.30 10.61 10.65
CA PHE A 139 -4.10 11.83 10.76
C PHE A 139 -5.48 11.55 11.39
N GLU A 140 -6.15 10.46 11.01
CA GLU A 140 -7.42 10.05 11.64
C GLU A 140 -7.25 9.78 13.14
N GLN A 141 -6.19 9.05 13.52
CA GLN A 141 -5.88 8.76 14.90
C GLN A 141 -5.58 10.04 15.69
N MET A 142 -4.76 10.94 15.15
CA MET A 142 -4.44 12.23 15.78
C MET A 142 -5.69 13.07 16.05
N ARG A 143 -6.61 13.14 15.09
CA ARG A 143 -7.88 13.87 15.25
C ARG A 143 -8.82 13.22 16.27
N LYS A 144 -8.78 11.88 16.36
CA LYS A 144 -9.56 11.11 17.33
C LYS A 144 -9.01 11.28 18.76
N GLU A 145 -7.69 11.27 18.91
CA GLU A 145 -7.02 11.37 20.21
C GLU A 145 -6.96 12.82 20.73
N PHE A 146 -6.77 13.80 19.83
CA PHE A 146 -6.59 15.21 20.17
C PHE A 146 -7.61 16.13 19.46
N PRO A 147 -8.92 15.97 19.73
CA PRO A 147 -9.96 16.75 19.07
C PRO A 147 -9.84 18.25 19.42
N GLY A 148 -10.02 19.13 18.43
CA GLY A 148 -9.96 20.58 18.63
C GLY A 148 -8.55 21.15 18.89
N SER A 149 -7.50 20.34 18.71
CA SER A 149 -6.13 20.84 18.77
C SER A 149 -5.83 21.84 17.64
N ARG A 150 -4.79 22.67 17.80
CA ARG A 150 -4.35 23.65 16.79
C ARG A 150 -4.08 23.00 15.41
N TYR A 151 -3.73 21.71 15.40
CA TYR A 151 -3.36 20.97 14.20
C TYR A 151 -4.53 20.20 13.57
N ASP A 152 -5.73 20.21 14.17
CA ASP A 152 -6.90 19.47 13.67
C ASP A 152 -7.28 19.90 12.24
N ILE A 153 -7.34 21.21 11.99
CA ILE A 153 -7.64 21.76 10.67
C ILE A 153 -6.55 21.42 9.65
N GLN A 154 -5.28 21.45 10.05
CA GLN A 154 -4.17 21.10 9.18
C GLN A 154 -4.16 19.60 8.86
N ALA A 155 -4.49 18.75 9.84
CA ALA A 155 -4.63 17.31 9.67
C ALA A 155 -5.79 16.99 8.71
N LEU A 156 -6.91 17.70 8.79
CA LEU A 156 -8.01 17.59 7.83
C LEU A 156 -7.57 17.89 6.39
N GLN A 157 -6.86 19.00 6.18
CA GLN A 157 -6.34 19.37 4.86
C GLN A 157 -5.38 18.29 4.34
N LYS A 158 -4.47 17.80 5.19
CA LYS A 158 -3.57 16.70 4.81
C LYS A 158 -4.29 15.39 4.53
N LEU A 159 -5.36 15.09 5.25
CA LEU A 159 -6.21 13.92 4.96
C LEU A 159 -6.84 14.03 3.56
N GLU A 160 -7.36 15.21 3.21
CA GLU A 160 -7.92 15.46 1.87
C GLU A 160 -6.87 15.29 0.77
N GLU A 161 -5.67 15.86 0.97
CA GLU A 161 -4.51 15.67 0.07
C GLU A 161 -4.15 14.18 -0.08
N CYS A 162 -4.19 13.40 1.01
CA CYS A 162 -3.90 11.97 0.95
C CYS A 162 -4.92 11.21 0.10
N HIS A 163 -6.20 11.51 0.29
CA HIS A 163 -7.26 10.89 -0.48
C HIS A 163 -7.20 11.29 -1.97
N ASP A 164 -6.87 12.55 -2.26
CA ASP A 164 -6.64 13.01 -3.64
C ASP A 164 -5.51 12.25 -4.31
N TRP A 165 -4.40 12.05 -3.59
CA TRP A 165 -3.25 11.30 -4.08
C TRP A 165 -3.61 9.84 -4.38
N ILE A 166 -4.32 9.16 -3.48
CA ILE A 166 -4.76 7.78 -3.69
C ILE A 166 -5.71 7.67 -4.88
N ALA A 167 -6.64 8.63 -5.03
CA ALA A 167 -7.54 8.65 -6.17
C ALA A 167 -6.77 8.80 -7.50
N GLN A 168 -5.79 9.71 -7.55
CA GLN A 168 -4.90 9.88 -8.71
C GLN A 168 -4.10 8.62 -9.02
N MET A 169 -3.64 7.90 -7.99
CA MET A 169 -2.95 6.63 -8.15
C MET A 169 -3.82 5.56 -8.81
N HIS A 170 -5.04 5.37 -8.31
CA HIS A 170 -5.97 4.42 -8.93
C HIS A 170 -6.31 4.82 -10.36
N LEU A 171 -6.45 6.11 -10.65
CA LEU A 171 -6.74 6.60 -11.99
C LEU A 171 -5.57 6.29 -12.93
N PHE A 172 -4.34 6.59 -12.50
CA PHE A 172 -3.12 6.29 -13.25
C PHE A 172 -2.99 4.79 -13.58
N VAL A 173 -3.24 3.91 -12.61
CA VAL A 173 -3.22 2.46 -12.81
C VAL A 173 -4.35 2.01 -13.75
N GLY A 174 -5.56 2.56 -13.61
CA GLY A 174 -6.67 2.27 -14.50
C GLY A 174 -6.37 2.68 -15.95
N GLN A 175 -5.80 3.87 -16.16
CA GLN A 175 -5.35 4.34 -17.47
C GLN A 175 -4.23 3.46 -18.06
N PHE A 176 -3.32 2.95 -17.21
CA PHE A 176 -2.32 1.98 -17.64
C PHE A 176 -2.95 0.69 -18.16
N TYR A 177 -3.91 0.10 -17.44
CA TYR A 177 -4.62 -1.10 -17.90
C TYR A 177 -5.45 -0.85 -19.16
N TYR A 178 -6.10 0.31 -19.27
CA TYR A 178 -6.84 0.71 -20.46
C TYR A 178 -5.92 0.75 -21.70
N ARG A 179 -4.75 1.40 -21.60
CA ARG A 179 -3.76 1.45 -22.69
C ARG A 179 -3.20 0.07 -23.08
N ARG A 180 -3.24 -0.90 -22.17
CA ARG A 180 -2.83 -2.30 -22.42
C ARG A 180 -3.94 -3.16 -23.05
N GLY A 181 -5.14 -2.61 -23.26
CA GLY A 181 -6.30 -3.36 -23.75
C GLY A 181 -6.96 -4.24 -22.68
N SER A 182 -6.53 -4.14 -21.41
CA SER A 182 -7.15 -4.87 -20.30
C SER A 182 -8.29 -4.06 -19.71
N TYR A 183 -9.38 -3.96 -20.46
CA TYR A 183 -10.50 -3.09 -20.12
C TYR A 183 -11.21 -3.52 -18.83
N LEU A 184 -11.37 -4.82 -18.58
CA LEU A 184 -11.98 -5.33 -17.35
C LEU A 184 -11.16 -4.97 -16.09
N ALA A 185 -9.83 -5.01 -16.16
CA ALA A 185 -8.98 -4.58 -15.06
C ALA A 185 -9.05 -3.05 -14.86
N ALA A 186 -9.13 -2.30 -15.96
CA ALA A 186 -9.29 -0.85 -15.92
C ALA A 186 -10.62 -0.44 -15.28
N THR A 187 -11.74 -1.08 -15.66
CA THR A 187 -13.06 -0.77 -15.09
C THR A 187 -13.07 -1.02 -13.58
N HIS A 188 -12.49 -2.11 -13.10
CA HIS A 188 -12.39 -2.39 -11.67
C HIS A 188 -11.63 -1.27 -10.93
N ARG A 189 -10.53 -0.75 -11.49
CA ARG A 189 -9.78 0.37 -10.89
C ARG A 189 -10.59 1.67 -10.88
N PHE A 190 -11.30 1.98 -11.95
CA PHE A 190 -12.14 3.18 -12.01
C PHE A 190 -13.33 3.09 -11.04
N GLN A 191 -13.95 1.92 -10.91
CA GLN A 191 -15.03 1.69 -9.95
C GLN A 191 -14.58 1.88 -8.49
N GLN A 192 -13.34 1.49 -8.15
CA GLN A 192 -12.78 1.73 -6.81
C GLN A 192 -12.76 3.24 -6.47
N ILE A 193 -12.39 4.08 -7.42
CA ILE A 193 -12.36 5.54 -7.25
C ILE A 193 -13.78 6.08 -7.09
N LEU A 194 -14.72 5.68 -7.95
CA LEU A 194 -16.10 6.18 -7.88
C LEU A 194 -16.83 5.74 -6.61
N LYS A 195 -16.46 4.57 -6.06
CA LYS A 195 -16.99 4.09 -4.79
C LYS A 195 -16.41 4.83 -3.59
N ALA A 196 -15.10 5.10 -3.59
CA ALA A 196 -14.41 5.73 -2.46
C ALA A 196 -14.51 7.26 -2.47
N TYR A 197 -14.55 7.86 -3.67
CA TYR A 197 -14.41 9.29 -3.89
C TYR A 197 -15.45 9.84 -4.88
N PRO A 198 -16.75 9.63 -4.64
CA PRO A 198 -17.81 10.02 -5.58
C PRO A 198 -17.93 11.53 -5.77
N ASP A 199 -17.52 12.34 -4.78
CA ASP A 199 -17.72 13.80 -4.76
C ASP A 199 -16.44 14.59 -5.12
N LYS A 200 -15.31 13.90 -5.33
CA LYS A 200 -14.04 14.54 -5.70
C LYS A 200 -14.04 14.92 -7.19
N PRO A 201 -13.32 15.98 -7.61
CA PRO A 201 -13.28 16.42 -9.00
C PRO A 201 -12.76 15.34 -9.97
N ILE A 202 -11.92 14.43 -9.48
CA ILE A 202 -11.40 13.27 -10.24
C ILE A 202 -12.50 12.28 -10.66
N ALA A 203 -13.65 12.28 -10.00
CA ALA A 203 -14.77 11.40 -10.33
C ALA A 203 -15.28 11.64 -11.75
N ALA A 204 -15.27 12.89 -12.24
CA ALA A 204 -15.70 13.22 -13.59
C ALA A 204 -14.80 12.56 -14.66
N GLU A 205 -13.47 12.71 -14.53
CA GLU A 205 -12.52 12.07 -15.44
C GLU A 205 -12.59 10.53 -15.36
N THR A 206 -12.82 10.01 -14.15
CA THR A 206 -12.94 8.58 -13.90
C THR A 206 -14.20 7.99 -14.55
N LEU A 207 -15.36 8.66 -14.43
CA LEU A 207 -16.61 8.25 -15.07
C LEU A 207 -16.46 8.18 -16.59
N TYR A 208 -15.83 9.19 -17.19
CA TYR A 208 -15.54 9.18 -18.62
C TYR A 208 -14.62 8.03 -19.02
N SER A 209 -13.53 7.82 -18.27
CA SER A 209 -12.59 6.71 -18.51
C SER A 209 -13.25 5.35 -18.35
N LEU A 210 -14.15 5.19 -17.38
CA LEU A 210 -14.95 3.99 -17.16
C LEU A 210 -15.91 3.75 -18.33
N ALA A 211 -16.63 4.77 -18.79
CA ALA A 211 -17.50 4.66 -19.95
C ALA A 211 -16.73 4.28 -21.22
N LYS A 212 -15.56 4.88 -21.46
CA LYS A 212 -14.69 4.47 -22.57
C LYS A 212 -14.29 3.00 -22.46
N ALA A 213 -13.88 2.54 -21.29
CA ALA A 213 -13.52 1.14 -21.09
C ALA A 213 -14.70 0.19 -21.35
N TYR A 214 -15.93 0.56 -20.97
CA TYR A 214 -17.12 -0.22 -21.31
C TYR A 214 -17.43 -0.25 -22.80
N HIS A 215 -17.30 0.88 -23.49
CA HIS A 215 -17.48 0.97 -24.94
C HIS A 215 -16.49 0.07 -25.69
N GLU A 216 -15.20 0.08 -25.30
CA GLU A 216 -14.18 -0.78 -25.92
C GLU A 216 -14.42 -2.29 -25.67
N MET A 217 -15.20 -2.64 -24.64
CA MET A 217 -15.65 -4.02 -24.40
C MET A 217 -16.94 -4.39 -25.16
N GLY A 218 -17.57 -3.44 -25.86
CA GLY A 218 -18.87 -3.61 -26.50
C GLY A 218 -20.06 -3.54 -25.53
N ALA A 219 -19.85 -3.10 -24.29
CA ALA A 219 -20.89 -2.93 -23.28
C ALA A 219 -21.48 -1.51 -23.34
N ASP A 220 -22.06 -1.15 -24.49
CA ASP A 220 -22.52 0.20 -24.79
C ASP A 220 -23.65 0.69 -23.87
N ASP A 221 -24.48 -0.21 -23.36
CA ASP A 221 -25.53 0.12 -22.41
C ASP A 221 -24.94 0.67 -21.10
N TRP A 222 -23.93 0.00 -20.56
CA TRP A 222 -23.20 0.45 -19.36
C TRP A 222 -22.38 1.70 -19.62
N ALA A 223 -21.81 1.84 -20.81
CA ALA A 223 -21.11 3.07 -21.20
C ALA A 223 -22.08 4.26 -21.18
N ARG A 224 -23.27 4.10 -21.79
CA ARG A 224 -24.32 5.13 -21.86
C ARG A 224 -24.79 5.55 -20.46
N GLU A 225 -25.06 4.60 -19.57
CA GLU A 225 -25.47 4.88 -18.19
C GLU A 225 -24.44 5.75 -17.45
N ASN A 226 -23.16 5.40 -17.53
CA ASN A 226 -22.09 6.17 -16.89
C ASN A 226 -21.90 7.56 -17.50
N LEU A 227 -22.08 7.70 -18.82
CA LEU A 227 -22.03 9.00 -19.51
C LEU A 227 -23.18 9.92 -19.14
N VAL A 228 -24.39 9.38 -18.97
CA VAL A 228 -25.54 10.16 -18.48
C VAL A 228 -25.24 10.69 -17.08
N VAL A 229 -24.78 9.83 -16.17
CA VAL A 229 -24.39 10.25 -14.81
C VAL A 229 -23.30 11.32 -14.83
N LEU A 230 -22.32 11.20 -15.74
CA LEU A 230 -21.27 12.20 -15.91
C LEU A 230 -21.82 13.56 -16.33
N VAL A 231 -22.70 13.61 -17.34
CA VAL A 231 -23.28 14.86 -17.85
C VAL A 231 -24.18 15.51 -16.81
N ASP A 232 -24.95 14.70 -16.08
CA ASP A 232 -25.90 15.17 -15.07
C ASP A 232 -25.19 15.71 -13.81
N LYS A 233 -24.21 14.96 -13.28
CA LYS A 233 -23.50 15.36 -12.05
C LYS A 233 -22.40 16.38 -12.29
N TYR A 234 -21.74 16.34 -13.45
CA TYR A 234 -20.54 17.13 -13.72
C TYR A 234 -20.63 17.95 -15.02
N PRO A 235 -21.66 18.80 -15.21
CA PRO A 235 -21.90 19.50 -16.47
C PRO A 235 -20.77 20.45 -16.90
N ASN A 236 -20.04 21.03 -15.94
CA ASN A 236 -18.97 22.00 -16.18
C ASN A 236 -17.58 21.37 -16.32
N SER A 237 -17.47 20.05 -16.21
CA SER A 237 -16.17 19.35 -16.32
C SER A 237 -15.73 19.24 -17.78
N THR A 238 -14.41 19.24 -18.02
CA THR A 238 -13.83 18.99 -19.35
C THR A 238 -14.24 17.61 -19.90
N ALA A 239 -14.35 16.62 -19.01
CA ALA A 239 -14.81 15.27 -19.31
C ALA A 239 -16.26 15.23 -19.81
N SER A 240 -17.14 16.12 -19.35
CA SER A 240 -18.55 16.16 -19.77
C SER A 240 -18.71 16.47 -21.26
N GLY A 241 -17.91 17.39 -21.81
CA GLY A 241 -17.91 17.68 -23.24
C GLY A 241 -17.53 16.46 -24.08
N ALA A 242 -16.45 15.77 -23.70
CA ALA A 242 -16.02 14.54 -24.36
C ALA A 242 -17.04 13.40 -24.18
N GLY A 243 -17.69 13.33 -23.02
CA GLY A 243 -18.74 12.38 -22.71
C GLY A 243 -19.97 12.54 -23.60
N LYS A 244 -20.43 13.78 -23.83
CA LYS A 244 -21.54 14.06 -24.77
C LYS A 244 -21.22 13.59 -26.18
N SER A 245 -20.02 13.88 -26.68
CA SER A 245 -19.59 13.42 -28.00
C SER A 245 -19.51 11.89 -28.11
N LEU A 246 -19.14 11.19 -27.02
CA LEU A 246 -19.14 9.73 -27.00
C LEU A 246 -20.58 9.18 -26.96
N LEU A 247 -21.48 9.83 -26.21
CA LEU A 247 -22.88 9.47 -26.13
C LEU A 247 -23.59 9.56 -27.49
N GLU A 248 -23.29 10.61 -28.27
CA GLU A 248 -23.81 10.78 -29.64
C GLU A 248 -23.32 9.66 -30.57
N LYS A 249 -22.04 9.28 -30.47
CA LYS A 249 -21.48 8.16 -31.26
C LYS A 249 -22.17 6.83 -30.94
N ILE A 250 -22.40 6.55 -29.66
CA ILE A 250 -23.09 5.34 -29.21
C ILE A 250 -24.59 5.40 -29.55
N GLY A 251 -25.22 6.57 -29.49
CA GLY A 251 -26.64 6.76 -29.83
C GLY A 251 -26.94 6.65 -31.33
N GLY A 252 -25.98 7.00 -32.19
CA GLY A 252 -26.07 6.80 -33.63
C GLY A 252 -25.79 5.35 -34.08
N ALA A 253 -25.15 4.55 -33.23
CA ALA A 253 -24.97 3.12 -33.43
C ALA A 253 -26.15 2.37 -32.80
N GLN A 254 -27.02 1.77 -33.62
CA GLN A 254 -28.01 0.83 -33.10
C GLN A 254 -27.26 -0.28 -32.35
N PRO A 255 -27.69 -0.67 -31.13
CA PRO A 255 -26.99 -1.70 -30.38
C PRO A 255 -27.10 -3.01 -31.17
N ASN A 256 -25.98 -3.48 -31.72
CA ASN A 256 -25.87 -4.84 -32.22
C ASN A 256 -25.77 -5.79 -31.02
N THR A 257 -26.83 -5.85 -30.21
CA THR A 257 -26.95 -6.88 -29.19
C THR A 257 -27.17 -8.21 -29.92
N LEU A 258 -26.09 -8.97 -30.10
CA LEU A 258 -26.08 -10.32 -30.68
C LEU A 258 -26.85 -11.37 -29.84
N LEU A 259 -27.73 -10.94 -28.93
CA LEU A 259 -28.57 -11.80 -28.09
C LEU A 259 -30.04 -11.86 -28.55
N ALA A 260 -30.39 -11.23 -29.69
CA ALA A 260 -31.75 -11.23 -30.22
C ALA A 260 -31.89 -11.93 -31.59
N GLN A 261 -31.00 -12.87 -31.96
CA GLN A 261 -31.39 -13.89 -32.92
C GLN A 261 -32.26 -14.92 -32.19
N LYS A 262 -33.56 -14.61 -32.15
CA LYS A 262 -34.64 -15.52 -31.81
C LYS A 262 -34.49 -16.79 -32.66
N SER A 263 -33.90 -17.84 -32.09
CA SER A 263 -34.00 -19.18 -32.67
C SER A 263 -35.47 -19.54 -32.70
N GLU A 264 -36.04 -19.63 -33.90
CA GLU A 264 -37.40 -20.09 -34.11
C GLU A 264 -37.63 -21.41 -33.38
N SER A 265 -38.70 -21.44 -32.60
CA SER A 265 -39.21 -22.62 -31.94
C SER A 265 -39.54 -23.67 -33.01
N VAL A 266 -38.77 -24.74 -33.08
CA VAL A 266 -39.13 -25.93 -33.85
C VAL A 266 -40.37 -26.54 -33.19
N PRO A 267 -41.50 -26.73 -33.90
CA PRO A 267 -42.67 -27.38 -33.33
C PRO A 267 -42.37 -28.86 -33.09
N LEU A 268 -42.64 -29.30 -31.86
CA LEU A 268 -42.58 -30.69 -31.46
C LEU A 268 -43.83 -31.40 -32.01
N SER A 269 -43.71 -32.05 -33.16
CA SER A 269 -44.72 -33.01 -33.64
C SER A 269 -44.06 -34.31 -34.07
N ASP A 270 -44.65 -35.39 -33.55
CA ASP A 270 -44.57 -36.79 -33.99
C ASP A 270 -43.46 -37.68 -33.40
N ALA A 271 -43.77 -38.26 -32.24
CA ALA A 271 -43.30 -39.60 -31.88
C ALA A 271 -44.39 -40.34 -31.06
N GLY A 272 -45.23 -41.11 -31.76
CA GLY A 272 -46.00 -42.21 -31.17
C GLY A 272 -45.17 -43.51 -31.10
N PRO A 273 -45.58 -44.51 -30.29
CA PRO A 273 -44.65 -45.46 -29.65
C PRO A 273 -44.58 -46.86 -30.28
N GLY A 274 -43.43 -47.52 -30.08
CA GLY A 274 -43.18 -48.96 -30.28
C GLY A 274 -41.92 -49.24 -31.11
N MET A 275 -41.06 -50.25 -30.89
CA MET A 275 -41.00 -51.37 -29.95
C MET A 275 -39.65 -52.11 -30.20
N VAL A 276 -38.93 -52.57 -29.15
CA VAL A 276 -38.01 -53.77 -29.10
C VAL A 276 -36.62 -53.66 -29.83
N ARG A 277 -35.43 -54.12 -29.38
CA ARG A 277 -34.93 -55.12 -28.39
C ARG A 277 -33.40 -54.92 -28.10
N ASN A 278 -32.95 -55.30 -26.90
CA ASN A 278 -31.69 -55.98 -26.43
C ASN A 278 -30.30 -55.61 -27.03
N SER A 279 -29.15 -55.61 -26.33
CA SER A 279 -28.65 -56.39 -25.18
C SER A 279 -27.31 -55.81 -24.62
N ARG A 280 -27.04 -56.03 -23.33
CA ARG A 280 -25.76 -55.84 -22.59
C ARG A 280 -24.66 -56.86 -23.03
N PRO A 281 -23.35 -56.66 -22.74
CA PRO A 281 -22.76 -57.03 -21.43
C PRO A 281 -21.68 -56.08 -20.87
N ALA A 282 -21.34 -56.33 -19.60
CA ALA A 282 -20.44 -55.59 -18.71
C ALA A 282 -18.98 -56.10 -18.75
N VAL A 283 -18.01 -55.23 -18.41
CA VAL A 283 -16.65 -55.59 -17.90
C VAL A 283 -16.10 -54.45 -17.01
N SER A 284 -15.49 -54.81 -15.88
CA SER A 284 -14.58 -54.04 -14.99
C SER A 284 -13.19 -54.74 -14.98
N PRO A 285 -12.01 -54.17 -14.60
CA PRO A 285 -11.66 -53.91 -13.17
C PRO A 285 -10.48 -52.93 -12.81
N SER A 286 -10.29 -52.71 -11.48
CA SER A 286 -9.03 -52.51 -10.69
C SER A 286 -8.20 -51.20 -10.83
N SER A 287 -7.42 -50.67 -9.87
CA SER A 287 -7.11 -50.92 -8.43
C SER A 287 -6.21 -49.76 -7.90
N ALA A 288 -6.21 -49.50 -6.58
CA ALA A 288 -5.15 -48.74 -5.88
C ALA A 288 -4.96 -49.31 -4.44
N PRO A 289 -3.73 -49.36 -3.88
CA PRO A 289 -3.47 -50.14 -2.66
C PRO A 289 -3.40 -49.31 -1.36
N THR A 290 -3.58 -50.02 -0.25
CA THR A 290 -3.35 -49.60 1.15
C THR A 290 -2.22 -50.46 1.75
N VAL A 291 -1.42 -49.92 2.67
CA VAL A 291 -0.63 -50.71 3.64
C VAL A 291 -0.74 -50.10 5.05
N MET A 292 -1.07 -50.96 6.02
CA MET A 292 -1.19 -50.83 7.49
C MET A 292 0.19 -50.86 8.21
N GLY A 293 0.39 -50.61 9.51
CA GLY A 293 -0.51 -50.34 10.65
C GLY A 293 0.19 -50.47 12.04
N THR A 294 -0.62 -50.31 13.11
CA THR A 294 -0.59 -50.91 14.49
C THR A 294 0.57 -50.54 15.47
N LEU A 295 0.45 -50.36 16.81
CA LEU A 295 -0.38 -50.90 17.92
C LEU A 295 -0.37 -49.95 19.18
N GLY A 296 -1.36 -50.06 20.09
CA GLY A 296 -1.21 -49.75 21.54
C GLY A 296 -2.41 -49.08 22.27
N ILE A 297 -2.87 -49.61 23.41
CA ILE A 297 -4.14 -49.32 24.16
C ILE A 297 -3.84 -48.72 25.59
N PRO A 298 -4.79 -48.45 26.55
CA PRO A 298 -5.45 -47.17 26.99
C PRO A 298 -5.27 -46.84 28.53
N PRO A 299 -6.21 -46.30 29.38
CA PRO A 299 -7.41 -45.42 29.27
C PRO A 299 -7.54 -44.26 30.33
N SER A 300 -8.53 -43.35 30.19
CA SER A 300 -9.43 -42.80 31.25
C SER A 300 -10.36 -41.71 30.66
N LEU A 301 -11.69 -41.93 30.62
CA LEU A 301 -12.74 -41.46 31.55
C LEU A 301 -12.93 -39.92 31.56
N ASP A 302 -13.97 -39.42 30.88
CA ASP A 302 -15.19 -39.02 31.56
C ASP A 302 -16.35 -38.71 30.60
N SER A 303 -17.51 -39.15 31.05
CA SER A 303 -18.84 -39.05 30.49
C SER A 303 -19.45 -37.67 30.68
N PHE A 304 -20.15 -37.13 29.67
CA PHE A 304 -21.48 -36.56 29.88
C PHE A 304 -22.27 -36.62 28.57
N SER A 305 -23.37 -37.38 28.60
CA SER A 305 -24.43 -37.37 27.61
C SER A 305 -25.39 -36.22 27.91
N THR A 306 -25.95 -35.60 26.88
CA THR A 306 -27.39 -35.31 26.83
C THR A 306 -27.84 -34.97 25.42
N SER A 307 -28.73 -35.84 24.93
CA SER A 307 -29.87 -35.61 24.03
C SER A 307 -29.68 -34.86 22.71
N ALA A 308 -29.92 -35.63 21.64
CA ALA A 308 -30.21 -35.18 20.29
C ALA A 308 -31.47 -34.29 20.20
N SER A 309 -31.48 -33.41 19.21
CA SER A 309 -32.68 -33.01 18.48
C SER A 309 -32.33 -32.78 17.02
N THR A 310 -33.06 -33.49 16.18
CA THR A 310 -33.02 -33.52 14.72
C THR A 310 -33.47 -32.19 14.11
N ALA A 311 -32.70 -31.62 13.18
CA ALA A 311 -33.23 -30.77 12.12
C ALA A 311 -32.25 -30.71 10.94
N THR A 312 -32.59 -31.48 9.90
CA THR A 312 -32.03 -31.36 8.55
C THR A 312 -32.34 -29.96 8.01
N THR A 313 -31.33 -29.12 7.81
CA THR A 313 -31.46 -27.95 6.93
C THR A 313 -30.16 -27.73 6.16
N LEU A 314 -30.23 -28.01 4.85
CA LEU A 314 -29.26 -27.54 3.86
C LEU A 314 -29.27 -26.00 3.86
N GLY A 315 -28.12 -25.39 4.09
CA GLY A 315 -27.95 -23.95 4.01
C GLY A 315 -26.48 -23.61 3.93
N GLN A 316 -26.03 -23.20 2.75
CA GLN A 316 -24.66 -22.84 2.43
C GLN A 316 -24.09 -21.83 3.45
N GLY A 317 -22.87 -22.08 3.91
CA GLY A 317 -22.13 -21.12 4.73
C GLY A 317 -21.78 -19.90 3.89
N PHE A 318 -22.51 -18.80 4.06
CA PHE A 318 -22.05 -17.49 3.61
C PHE A 318 -20.88 -17.06 4.50
N THR A 319 -19.67 -17.10 3.96
CA THR A 319 -18.54 -16.36 4.49
C THR A 319 -18.83 -14.87 4.31
N ALA A 320 -19.21 -14.19 5.38
CA ALA A 320 -19.29 -12.74 5.40
C ALA A 320 -17.87 -12.17 5.26
N CYS A 321 -17.48 -11.81 4.04
CA CYS A 321 -16.21 -11.14 3.78
C CYS A 321 -16.34 -9.68 4.29
N ARG A 322 -15.56 -9.34 5.32
CA ARG A 322 -15.52 -8.00 5.91
C ARG A 322 -14.86 -7.05 4.90
N LEU A 323 -15.44 -5.87 4.69
CA LEU A 323 -14.90 -4.83 3.79
C LEU A 323 -13.43 -4.56 4.13
N GLY A 324 -12.53 -4.92 3.21
CA GLY A 324 -11.08 -4.68 3.31
C GLY A 324 -10.18 -5.93 3.28
N ALA A 325 -10.74 -7.14 3.33
CA ALA A 325 -9.96 -8.37 3.15
C ALA A 325 -10.24 -9.00 1.77
N TRP A 326 -9.20 -9.52 1.12
CA TRP A 326 -9.29 -10.17 -0.19
C TRP A 326 -9.96 -11.55 -0.03
N CYS A 327 -11.22 -11.62 -0.43
CA CYS A 327 -11.87 -12.78 -1.03
C CYS A 327 -12.08 -12.40 -2.51
#